data_AF-A0A6V8DLU1-F1
#
_entry.id   AF-A0A6V8DLU1-F1
#
_cell.length_a   1.000
_cell.length_b   1.000
_cell.length_c   1.000
_cell.angle_alpha   90.00
_cell.angle_beta   90.00
_cell.angle_gamma   90.00
#
_symmetry.space_group_name_H-M   'P 1'
#
loop_
_entity.id
_entity.type
_entity.pdbx_description
1 polymer ?
#
loop_
_entity_poly.entity_id
_entity_poly.type
_entity_poly.pdbx_seq_one_letter_code
_entity_poly.pdbx_strand_id
1 'polypeptide(L)'
;MPRKVSVDDWLSDDVKSTPDGSWETMMQRVAKFHHKHSFESPENNGHDMGYRLALTVEELGELSAAITKGKPKSEASEELADLLILILGHSLAMNVDLESEFHKKIDKIMLRESKRGGLGIRVTEYKGQT
;
A
#
# COMPACT_ATOMS: atom_id res chain seq x y z
N MET A 1 -10.08 11.77 -18.06
CA MET A 1 -8.72 11.29 -18.37
C MET A 1 -8.67 9.80 -18.07
N PRO A 2 -7.90 8.99 -18.82
CA PRO A 2 -7.69 7.59 -18.48
C PRO A 2 -7.06 7.49 -17.08
N ARG A 3 -7.46 6.47 -16.31
CA ARG A 3 -6.92 6.21 -14.97
C ARG A 3 -5.58 5.48 -15.12
N LYS A 4 -4.58 5.91 -14.36
CA LYS A 4 -3.21 5.39 -14.40
C LYS A 4 -3.11 4.13 -13.53
N VAL A 5 -2.54 3.05 -14.06
CA VAL A 5 -2.48 1.76 -13.35
C VAL A 5 -1.13 1.07 -13.44
N SER A 6 -0.35 1.33 -14.48
CA SER A 6 0.96 0.71 -14.73
C SER A 6 2.13 1.60 -14.33
N VAL A 7 3.34 1.05 -14.24
CA VAL A 7 4.56 1.85 -14.01
C VAL A 7 4.68 2.94 -15.07
N ASP A 8 4.51 2.59 -16.35
CA ASP A 8 4.62 3.53 -17.47
C ASP A 8 3.62 4.68 -17.40
N ASP A 9 2.38 4.42 -16.96
CA ASP A 9 1.38 5.49 -16.77
C ASP A 9 1.80 6.52 -15.70
N TRP A 10 2.50 6.04 -14.67
CA TRP A 10 2.93 6.81 -13.52
C TRP A 10 4.34 7.38 -13.68
N LEU A 11 5.12 6.95 -14.67
CA LEU A 11 6.43 7.52 -14.94
C LEU A 11 6.33 9.01 -15.31
N SER A 12 7.20 9.80 -14.69
CA SER A 12 7.32 11.24 -14.91
C SER A 12 8.77 11.65 -14.66
N ASP A 13 9.28 12.57 -15.46
CA ASP A 13 10.59 13.19 -15.25
C ASP A 13 10.50 14.32 -14.20
N ASP A 14 9.32 14.95 -14.08
CA ASP A 14 9.02 16.01 -13.14
C ASP A 14 8.30 15.43 -11.91
N VAL A 15 9.06 14.73 -11.06
CA VAL A 15 8.56 14.20 -9.78
C VAL A 15 9.15 15.02 -8.65
N LYS A 16 8.29 15.65 -7.86
CA LYS A 16 8.72 16.42 -6.70
C LYS A 16 9.42 15.52 -5.68
N SER A 17 10.55 15.99 -5.16
CA SER A 17 11.34 15.28 -4.16
C SER A 17 10.85 15.51 -2.73
N THR A 18 10.07 16.56 -2.50
CA THR A 18 9.55 16.96 -1.18
C THR A 18 8.09 16.57 -1.01
N PRO A 19 7.63 16.30 0.23
CA PRO A 19 6.22 16.06 0.51
C PRO A 19 5.33 17.25 0.08
N ASP A 20 4.26 16.96 -0.64
CA ASP A 20 3.28 17.96 -1.08
C ASP A 20 1.81 17.54 -0.81
N GLY A 21 1.61 16.40 -0.16
CA GLY A 21 0.29 15.85 0.15
C GLY A 21 -0.45 15.20 -1.02
N SER A 22 0.18 15.05 -2.20
CA SER A 22 -0.44 14.47 -3.38
C SER A 22 -0.26 12.95 -3.46
N TRP A 23 -1.34 12.26 -3.80
CA TRP A 23 -1.33 10.84 -4.16
C TRP A 23 -0.46 10.58 -5.39
N GLU A 24 -0.58 11.45 -6.39
CA GLU A 24 0.18 11.39 -7.63
C GLU A 24 1.68 11.45 -7.36
N THR A 25 2.14 12.35 -6.50
CA THR A 25 3.57 12.43 -6.14
C THR A 25 4.05 11.12 -5.51
N MET A 26 3.26 10.50 -4.63
CA MET A 26 3.61 9.21 -4.03
C MET A 26 3.70 8.09 -5.08
N MET A 27 2.68 7.97 -5.94
CA MET A 27 2.65 6.96 -7.00
C MET A 27 3.79 7.14 -8.01
N GLN A 28 4.08 8.36 -8.43
CA GLN A 28 5.18 8.67 -9.33
C GLN A 28 6.54 8.27 -8.73
N ARG A 29 6.75 8.51 -7.43
CA ARG A 29 7.99 8.11 -6.74
C ARG A 29 8.14 6.59 -6.68
N VAL A 30 7.08 5.86 -6.38
CA VAL A 30 7.10 4.39 -6.35
C VAL A 30 7.28 3.80 -7.74
N ALA A 31 6.62 4.35 -8.76
CA ALA A 31 6.80 3.94 -10.15
C ALA A 31 8.24 4.17 -10.63
N LYS A 32 8.83 5.33 -10.31
CA LYS A 32 10.24 5.62 -10.61
C LYS A 32 11.19 4.64 -9.91
N PHE A 33 10.88 4.24 -8.68
CA PHE A 33 11.65 3.20 -7.97
C PHE A 33 11.54 1.84 -8.68
N HIS A 34 10.33 1.41 -9.04
CA HIS A 34 10.11 0.17 -9.79
C HIS A 34 10.83 0.15 -11.13
N HIS A 35 10.78 1.25 -11.89
CA HIS A 35 11.46 1.40 -13.17
C HIS A 35 12.98 1.38 -13.02
N LYS A 36 13.52 2.12 -12.04
CA LYS A 36 14.98 2.16 -11.77
C LYS A 36 15.58 0.78 -11.53
N HIS A 37 14.83 -0.11 -10.90
CA HIS A 37 15.27 -1.47 -10.56
C HIS A 37 14.72 -2.54 -11.50
N SER A 38 14.04 -2.14 -12.59
CA SER A 38 13.46 -3.06 -13.58
C SER A 38 12.66 -4.19 -12.95
N PHE A 39 11.83 -3.90 -11.94
CA PHE A 39 11.12 -4.95 -11.20
C PHE A 39 10.10 -5.74 -12.04
N GLU A 40 9.65 -5.18 -13.17
CA GLU A 40 8.80 -5.88 -14.14
C GLU A 40 9.54 -6.94 -14.95
N SER A 41 10.89 -6.88 -14.99
CA SER A 41 11.65 -7.83 -15.79
C SER A 41 11.49 -9.24 -15.22
N PRO A 42 11.32 -10.26 -16.08
CA PRO A 42 11.29 -11.65 -15.64
C PRO A 42 12.57 -12.09 -14.89
N GLU A 43 13.69 -11.43 -15.17
CA GLU A 43 14.97 -11.66 -14.49
C GLU A 43 14.96 -11.19 -13.03
N ASN A 44 14.36 -10.02 -12.76
CA ASN A 44 14.33 -9.43 -11.42
C ASN A 44 13.12 -9.88 -10.60
N ASN A 45 12.07 -10.38 -11.24
CA ASN A 45 10.90 -11.01 -10.61
C ASN A 45 10.20 -10.16 -9.53
N GLY A 46 10.40 -8.84 -9.53
CA GLY A 46 9.92 -7.93 -8.49
C GLY A 46 8.41 -7.68 -8.53
N HIS A 47 7.75 -8.06 -9.63
CA HIS A 47 6.29 -8.02 -9.77
C HIS A 47 5.60 -9.36 -9.50
N ASP A 48 6.35 -10.42 -9.17
CA ASP A 48 5.73 -11.67 -8.72
C ASP A 48 4.98 -11.47 -7.41
N MET A 49 3.69 -11.78 -7.40
CA MET A 49 2.83 -11.51 -6.24
C MET A 49 3.17 -12.37 -5.03
N GLY A 50 3.73 -13.57 -5.22
CA GLY A 50 4.23 -14.39 -4.11
C GLY A 50 5.40 -13.70 -3.41
N TYR A 51 6.36 -13.21 -4.19
CA TYR A 51 7.51 -12.48 -3.69
C TYR A 51 7.11 -11.16 -3.02
N ARG A 52 6.22 -10.36 -3.62
CA ARG A 52 5.76 -9.09 -3.02
C ARG A 52 5.01 -9.31 -1.70
N LEU A 53 4.19 -10.36 -1.60
CA LEU A 53 3.55 -10.74 -0.34
C LEU A 53 4.56 -11.16 0.72
N ALA A 54 5.64 -11.86 0.34
CA ALA A 54 6.71 -12.21 1.27
C ALA A 54 7.40 -10.97 1.85
N LEU A 55 7.77 -10.00 1.00
CA LEU A 55 8.32 -8.71 1.44
C LEU A 55 7.35 -7.97 2.38
N THR A 56 6.05 -7.98 2.08
CA THR A 56 5.05 -7.33 2.94
C THR A 56 4.96 -7.97 4.31
N VAL A 57 5.11 -9.30 4.40
CA VAL A 57 5.12 -10.02 5.68
C VAL A 57 6.38 -9.69 6.47
N GLU A 58 7.52 -9.52 5.79
CA GLU A 58 8.77 -9.07 6.40
C GLU A 58 8.61 -7.69 7.05
N GLU A 59 8.20 -6.66 6.29
CA GLU A 59 8.01 -5.30 6.81
C GLU A 59 6.92 -5.22 7.90
N LEU A 60 5.88 -6.05 7.80
CA LEU A 60 4.87 -6.15 8.86
C LEU A 60 5.47 -6.72 10.15
N GLY A 61 6.42 -7.65 10.02
CA GLY A 61 7.20 -8.19 11.13
C GLY A 61 8.07 -7.12 11.78
N GLU A 62 8.71 -6.27 10.98
CA GLU A 62 9.53 -5.14 11.45
C GLU A 62 8.68 -4.11 12.20
N LEU A 63 7.56 -3.69 11.62
CA LEU A 63 6.60 -2.80 12.29
C LEU A 63 6.09 -3.40 13.62
N SER A 64 5.75 -4.69 13.62
CA SER A 64 5.31 -5.41 14.82
C SER A 64 6.40 -5.42 15.89
N ALA A 65 7.66 -5.66 15.50
CA ALA A 65 8.80 -5.63 16.40
C ALA A 65 9.04 -4.22 16.96
N ALA A 66 8.94 -3.18 16.13
CA ALA A 66 9.09 -1.79 16.55
C ALA A 66 8.06 -1.42 17.62
N ILE A 67 6.79 -1.77 17.41
CA ILE A 67 5.70 -1.49 18.36
C ILE A 67 5.86 -2.31 19.65
N THR A 68 6.00 -3.62 19.54
CA THR A 68 5.97 -4.53 20.71
C THR A 68 7.20 -4.42 21.59
N LYS A 69 8.34 -4.01 21.04
CA LYS A 69 9.58 -3.77 21.79
C LYS A 69 9.70 -2.33 22.30
N GLY A 70 8.67 -1.49 22.12
CA GLY A 70 8.67 -0.11 22.59
C GLY A 70 9.77 0.75 21.96
N LYS A 71 10.07 0.52 20.67
CA LYS A 71 11.05 1.31 19.93
C LYS A 71 10.60 2.78 19.77
N PRO A 72 11.52 3.70 19.44
CA PRO A 72 11.16 5.09 19.17
C PRO A 72 10.06 5.18 18.11
N LYS A 73 9.16 6.15 18.25
CA LYS A 73 8.06 6.37 17.30
C LYS A 73 8.55 6.57 15.87
N SER A 74 9.75 7.12 15.68
CA SER A 74 10.37 7.28 14.35
C SER A 74 10.59 5.95 13.66
N GLU A 75 11.09 4.94 14.36
CA GLU A 75 11.32 3.58 13.83
C GLU A 75 9.97 2.99 13.39
N ALA A 76 8.97 2.96 14.26
CA ALA A 76 7.63 2.46 13.88
C ALA A 76 6.94 3.29 12.76
N SER A 77 7.31 4.55 12.57
CA SER A 77 6.76 5.39 11.48
C SER A 77 7.44 5.09 10.15
N GLU A 78 8.72 4.68 10.17
CA GLU A 78 9.49 4.24 9.01
C GLU A 78 8.93 2.91 8.50
N GLU A 79 8.79 1.90 9.37
CA GLU A 79 8.22 0.60 8.98
C GLU A 79 6.78 0.71 8.45
N LEU A 80 6.00 1.66 8.99
CA LEU A 80 4.66 1.95 8.48
C LEU A 80 4.69 2.58 7.07
N ALA A 81 5.70 3.39 6.78
CA ALA A 81 5.92 3.95 5.45
C ALA A 81 6.37 2.87 4.45
N ASP A 82 7.19 1.91 4.88
CA ASP A 82 7.62 0.79 4.04
C ASP A 82 6.45 -0.10 3.62
N LEU A 83 5.54 -0.40 4.56
CA LEU A 83 4.28 -1.06 4.23
C LEU A 83 3.45 -0.28 3.20
N LEU A 84 3.34 1.05 3.35
CA LEU A 84 2.63 1.87 2.37
C LEU A 84 3.29 1.80 0.99
N ILE A 85 4.62 1.94 0.92
CA ILE A 85 5.39 1.86 -0.34
C ILE A 85 5.17 0.51 -1.01
N LEU A 86 5.23 -0.58 -0.25
CA LEU A 86 4.94 -1.91 -0.77
C LEU A 86 3.52 -1.97 -1.33
N ILE A 87 2.49 -1.55 -0.59
CA ILE A 87 1.08 -1.52 -1.02
C ILE A 87 0.91 -0.74 -2.34
N LEU A 88 1.50 0.46 -2.45
CA LEU A 88 1.47 1.23 -3.69
C LEU A 88 2.13 0.45 -4.84
N GLY A 89 3.26 -0.18 -4.58
CA GLY A 89 3.93 -1.01 -5.58
C GLY A 89 3.17 -2.28 -5.97
N HIS A 90 2.37 -2.88 -5.07
CA HIS A 90 1.46 -3.97 -5.46
C HIS A 90 0.43 -3.50 -6.47
N SER A 91 -0.09 -2.27 -6.31
CA SER A 91 -1.06 -1.74 -7.27
C SER A 91 -0.48 -1.62 -8.67
N LEU A 92 0.81 -1.25 -8.78
CA LEU A 92 1.54 -1.24 -10.05
C LEU A 92 1.71 -2.65 -10.61
N ALA A 93 2.15 -3.61 -9.80
CA ALA A 93 2.34 -5.00 -10.23
C ALA A 93 1.04 -5.70 -10.65
N MET A 94 -0.08 -5.31 -10.04
CA MET A 94 -1.41 -5.85 -10.35
C MET A 94 -2.15 -5.07 -11.44
N ASN A 95 -1.61 -3.95 -11.92
CA ASN A 95 -2.31 -2.99 -12.78
C ASN A 95 -3.69 -2.58 -12.23
N VAL A 96 -3.73 -2.18 -10.96
CA VAL A 96 -4.95 -1.79 -10.24
C VAL A 96 -4.96 -0.29 -9.94
N ASP A 97 -6.10 0.34 -10.22
CA ASP A 97 -6.40 1.70 -9.75
C ASP A 97 -6.73 1.68 -8.24
N LEU A 98 -5.68 1.68 -7.41
CA LEU A 98 -5.81 1.54 -5.96
C LEU A 98 -6.58 2.70 -5.32
N GLU A 99 -6.47 3.93 -5.83
CA GLU A 99 -7.23 5.08 -5.32
C GLU A 99 -8.74 4.84 -5.51
N SER A 100 -9.15 4.40 -6.71
CA SER A 100 -10.55 4.08 -6.99
C SER A 100 -11.06 2.93 -6.13
N GLU A 101 -10.27 1.87 -5.99
CA GLU A 101 -10.63 0.74 -5.11
C GLU A 101 -10.69 1.13 -3.64
N PHE A 102 -9.81 2.02 -3.18
CA PHE A 102 -9.86 2.60 -1.84
C PHE A 102 -11.18 3.33 -1.60
N HIS A 103 -11.57 4.26 -2.50
CA HIS A 103 -12.82 5.01 -2.37
C HIS A 103 -14.04 4.08 -2.37
N LYS A 104 -14.12 3.15 -3.34
CA LYS A 104 -15.20 2.15 -3.38
C LYS A 104 -15.27 1.33 -2.10
N LYS A 105 -14.12 1.00 -1.51
CA LYS A 105 -14.05 0.17 -0.31
C LYS A 105 -14.44 0.96 0.94
N ILE A 106 -13.95 2.18 1.09
CA ILE A 106 -14.24 3.00 2.28
C ILE A 106 -15.72 3.39 2.33
N ASP A 107 -16.34 3.72 1.18
CA ASP A 107 -17.77 4.01 1.09
C ASP A 107 -18.62 2.83 1.60
N LYS A 108 -18.23 1.60 1.25
CA LYS A 108 -18.88 0.38 1.74
C LYS A 108 -18.63 0.14 3.23
N ILE A 109 -17.42 0.41 3.72
CA ILE A 109 -17.06 0.19 5.13
C ILE A 109 -17.80 1.16 6.04
N MET A 110 -17.97 2.42 5.62
CA MET A 110 -18.63 3.47 6.39
C MET A 110 -20.11 3.19 6.69
N LEU A 111 -20.75 2.30 5.92
CA LEU A 111 -22.14 1.88 6.14
C LEU A 111 -22.27 0.74 7.16
N ARG A 112 -21.16 0.16 7.62
CA ARG A 112 -21.18 -1.02 8.50
C ARG A 112 -21.38 -0.64 9.95
N GLU A 113 -22.15 -1.45 10.67
CA GLU A 113 -22.24 -1.33 12.12
C GLU A 113 -20.90 -1.66 12.80
N SER A 114 -20.56 -0.86 13.81
CA SER A 114 -19.41 -1.11 14.68
C SER A 114 -19.84 -1.89 15.92
N LYS A 115 -19.06 -2.92 16.31
CA LYS A 115 -19.26 -3.63 17.58
C LYS A 115 -17.98 -3.69 18.39
N ARG A 116 -18.10 -3.64 19.72
CA ARG A 116 -16.95 -3.77 20.63
C ARG A 116 -16.67 -5.26 20.89
N GLY A 117 -15.50 -5.73 20.49
CA GLY A 117 -14.93 -7.02 20.86
C GLY A 117 -13.88 -6.88 21.97
N GLY A 118 -13.26 -8.01 22.36
CA GLY A 118 -12.29 -8.05 23.47
C GLY A 118 -11.02 -7.22 23.27
N LEU A 119 -10.66 -6.92 22.02
CA LEU A 119 -9.48 -6.11 21.66
C LEU A 119 -9.82 -4.70 21.19
N GLY A 120 -11.10 -4.31 21.18
CA GLY A 120 -11.53 -2.98 20.71
C GLY A 120 -12.75 -3.01 19.79
N ILE A 121 -12.99 -1.91 19.08
CA ILE A 121 -14.11 -1.80 18.15
C ILE A 121 -13.72 -2.44 16.81
N ARG A 122 -14.63 -3.25 16.25
CA ARG A 122 -14.48 -3.88 14.94
C ARG A 122 -15.63 -3.44 14.03
N VAL A 123 -15.30 -3.11 12.78
CA VAL A 123 -16.25 -2.75 11.73
C VAL A 123 -16.33 -3.92 10.73
N THR A 124 -17.48 -4.60 10.65
CA THR A 124 -17.64 -5.81 9.83
C THR A 124 -18.93 -5.81 9.03
N GLU A 125 -18.88 -6.37 7.82
CA GLU A 125 -20.06 -6.67 7.02
C GLU A 125 -20.78 -7.87 7.67
N TYR A 126 -21.90 -7.62 8.33
CA TYR A 126 -22.79 -8.70 8.74
C TYR A 126 -23.70 -9.02 7.55
N LYS A 127 -23.31 -9.99 6.72
CA LYS A 127 -24.32 -10.71 5.94
C LYS A 127 -25.09 -11.54 6.96
N GLY A 128 -26.38 -11.23 7.13
CA GLY A 128 -27.25 -12.01 8.00
C GLY A 128 -27.06 -13.50 7.74
N GLN A 129 -26.77 -14.25 8.79
CA GLN A 129 -27.11 -15.66 8.80
C GLN A 129 -28.63 -15.73 8.65
N THR A 130 -29.09 -16.10 7.46
CA THR A 130 -30.38 -16.73 7.22
C THR A 130 -30.13 -17.97 6.41
#